data_AF-A0A1J4J9L3-F1
#
_entry.id   AF-A0A1J4J9L3-F1
#
_cell.length_a   1.000
_cell.length_b   1.000
_cell.length_c   1.000
_cell.angle_alpha   90.00
_cell.angle_beta   90.00
_cell.angle_gamma   90.00
#
_symmetry.space_group_name_H-M   'P 1'
#
loop_
_entity.id
_entity.type
_entity.pdbx_description
1 polymer ?
#
loop_
_entity_poly.entity_id
_entity_poly.type
_entity_poly.pdbx_seq_one_letter_code
_entity_poly.pdbx_strand_id
1 'polypeptide(L)'
;MGQDESQANAEVQKKEVNVEEKVEIDDDLPKIPEIKPLISQIDSQTLFPDDYSIPFRNLPDAHQLIHQYNHDLSFHINRNEEAIAFHIKRQKEHFENASLSIHNKKSELESSLAQVLSGFRNLDDEIKNTTDSLEALIKKADELAALIDPTLPSFSKIDDSFFKKRK
;
A
#
# COMPACT_ATOMS: atom_id res chain seq x y z
N MET A 1 -35.74 21.81 33.31
CA MET A 1 -35.85 20.40 32.91
C MET A 1 -36.04 20.39 31.40
N GLY A 2 -34.95 20.34 30.65
CA GLY A 2 -34.95 20.32 29.19
C GLY A 2 -33.73 19.54 28.74
N GLN A 3 -33.90 18.24 28.53
CA GLN A 3 -32.92 17.37 27.91
C GLN A 3 -33.26 17.34 26.43
N ASP A 4 -32.49 18.05 25.61
CA ASP A 4 -32.49 17.85 24.16
C ASP A 4 -31.49 16.75 23.84
N GLU A 5 -32.00 15.52 23.68
CA GLU A 5 -31.24 14.42 23.13
C GLU A 5 -31.11 14.63 21.62
N SER A 6 -29.95 15.12 21.19
CA SER A 6 -29.58 15.16 19.77
C SER A 6 -29.24 13.74 19.30
N GLN A 7 -30.20 13.07 18.63
CA GLN A 7 -29.92 11.86 17.86
C GLN A 7 -29.15 12.24 16.58
N ALA A 8 -27.83 12.08 16.62
CA ALA A 8 -26.98 12.18 15.43
C ALA A 8 -27.12 10.90 14.60
N ASN A 9 -27.92 10.96 13.52
CA ASN A 9 -27.88 9.95 12.46
C ASN A 9 -26.55 10.09 11.69
N ALA A 10 -25.57 9.28 12.04
CA ALA A 10 -24.36 9.12 11.24
C ALA A 10 -24.69 8.22 10.03
N GLU A 11 -25.02 8.84 8.89
CA GLU A 11 -25.00 8.16 7.60
C GLU A 11 -23.57 7.73 7.27
N VAL A 12 -23.24 6.48 7.58
CA VAL A 12 -22.03 5.83 7.09
C VAL A 12 -22.20 5.62 5.60
N GLN A 13 -21.70 6.56 4.80
CA GLN A 13 -21.51 6.34 3.36
C GLN A 13 -20.55 5.18 3.17
N LYS A 14 -21.10 4.00 2.89
CA LYS A 14 -20.35 2.85 2.39
C LYS A 14 -19.80 3.23 1.02
N LYS A 15 -18.56 3.68 0.98
CA LYS A 15 -17.80 3.78 -0.26
C LYS A 15 -17.62 2.34 -0.74
N GLU A 16 -18.42 1.93 -1.73
CA GLU A 16 -18.20 0.68 -2.45
C GLU A 16 -16.81 0.76 -3.09
N VAL A 17 -15.84 0.14 -2.44
CA VAL A 17 -14.53 -0.10 -3.04
C VAL A 17 -14.74 -1.24 -4.02
N ASN A 18 -14.93 -0.90 -5.29
CA ASN A 18 -14.97 -1.86 -6.37
C ASN A 18 -13.54 -2.40 -6.58
N VAL A 19 -13.13 -3.36 -5.73
CA VAL A 19 -11.89 -4.14 -5.93
C VAL A 19 -12.22 -5.30 -6.86
N GLU A 20 -12.39 -5.00 -8.14
CA GLU A 20 -12.16 -6.00 -9.19
C GLU A 20 -10.66 -6.02 -9.52
N GLU A 21 -9.82 -6.33 -8.51
CA GLU A 21 -8.50 -6.86 -8.81
C GLU A 21 -8.73 -8.30 -9.28
N LYS A 22 -8.70 -8.51 -10.59
CA LYS A 22 -8.53 -9.86 -11.13
C LYS A 22 -7.22 -10.39 -10.58
N VAL A 23 -7.30 -11.16 -9.50
CA VAL A 23 -6.21 -12.02 -9.07
C VAL A 23 -5.95 -12.93 -10.26
N GLU A 24 -4.86 -12.67 -10.98
CA GLU A 24 -4.34 -13.62 -11.97
C GLU A 24 -4.00 -14.89 -11.20
N ILE A 25 -4.93 -15.85 -11.24
CA ILE A 25 -4.73 -17.17 -10.68
C ILE A 25 -3.70 -17.82 -11.61
N ASP A 26 -2.46 -17.90 -11.14
CA ASP A 26 -1.36 -18.64 -11.77
C ASP A 26 -1.88 -20.01 -12.26
N ASP A 27 -1.88 -20.23 -13.59
CA ASP A 27 -2.39 -21.46 -14.22
C ASP A 27 -1.55 -22.71 -13.86
N ASP A 28 -0.39 -22.51 -13.25
CA ASP A 28 0.51 -23.57 -12.77
C ASP A 28 0.08 -24.19 -11.43
N LEU A 29 -0.99 -23.67 -10.80
CA LEU A 29 -1.47 -24.14 -9.50
C LEU A 29 -2.49 -25.28 -9.64
N PRO A 30 -2.42 -26.33 -8.79
CA PRO A 30 -3.41 -27.39 -8.79
C PRO A 30 -4.78 -26.79 -8.44
N LYS A 31 -5.70 -26.80 -9.40
CA LYS A 31 -7.08 -26.33 -9.21
C LYS A 31 -7.76 -27.15 -8.11
N ILE A 32 -8.45 -26.45 -7.21
CA ILE A 32 -9.31 -27.07 -6.20
C ILE A 32 -10.41 -27.86 -6.95
N PRO A 33 -10.48 -29.19 -6.83
CA PRO A 33 -11.50 -29.98 -7.51
C PRO A 33 -12.91 -29.59 -7.02
N GLU A 34 -13.85 -29.51 -7.96
CA GLU A 34 -15.26 -29.21 -7.65
C GLU A 34 -15.91 -30.34 -6.84
N ILE A 35 -16.49 -30.00 -5.69
CA ILE A 35 -17.28 -30.94 -4.89
C ILE A 35 -18.71 -30.96 -5.45
N LYS A 36 -19.19 -32.14 -5.85
CA LYS A 36 -20.60 -32.36 -6.22
C LYS A 36 -21.33 -33.02 -5.04
N PRO A 37 -22.01 -32.26 -4.16
CA PRO A 37 -22.70 -32.84 -3.03
C PRO A 37 -23.90 -33.68 -3.48
N LEU A 38 -24.07 -34.87 -2.90
CA LEU A 38 -25.25 -35.73 -3.15
C LEU A 38 -26.56 -35.12 -2.63
N ILE A 39 -26.49 -34.17 -1.69
CA ILE A 39 -27.63 -33.67 -0.92
C ILE A 39 -28.21 -32.36 -1.52
N SER A 40 -27.57 -31.75 -2.53
CA SER A 40 -28.05 -30.49 -3.10
C SER A 40 -29.31 -30.60 -3.98
N GLN A 41 -29.93 -31.79 -4.06
CA GLN A 41 -31.17 -32.02 -4.82
C GLN A 41 -32.40 -32.26 -3.93
N ILE A 42 -32.28 -32.11 -2.60
CA ILE A 42 -33.47 -32.13 -1.74
C ILE A 42 -34.00 -30.70 -1.65
N ASP A 43 -35.09 -30.47 -2.39
CA ASP A 43 -35.82 -29.21 -2.49
C ASP A 43 -35.89 -28.46 -1.15
N SER A 44 -35.46 -27.20 -1.17
CA SER A 44 -35.42 -26.29 -0.02
C SER A 44 -36.80 -25.82 0.47
N GLN A 45 -37.85 -26.61 0.22
CA GLN A 45 -39.24 -26.30 0.63
C GLN A 45 -40.05 -27.46 1.20
N THR A 46 -39.47 -28.62 1.51
CA THR A 46 -40.26 -29.73 2.11
C THR A 46 -39.73 -30.13 3.47
N LEU A 47 -40.64 -30.15 4.47
CA LEU A 47 -40.48 -30.90 5.71
C LEU A 47 -39.84 -32.26 5.41
N PHE A 48 -38.86 -32.66 6.21
CA PHE A 48 -38.30 -34.02 6.15
C PHE A 48 -39.45 -35.03 6.12
N PRO A 49 -39.61 -35.83 5.05
CA PRO A 49 -40.64 -36.85 5.01
C PRO A 49 -40.32 -37.89 6.08
N ASP A 50 -41.27 -38.20 6.96
CA ASP A 50 -41.11 -39.19 8.03
C ASP A 50 -40.84 -40.62 7.48
N ASP A 51 -41.07 -40.87 6.19
CA ASP A 51 -40.91 -42.16 5.52
C ASP A 51 -39.99 -42.09 4.29
N TYR A 52 -38.68 -41.92 4.50
CA TYR A 52 -37.67 -42.40 3.54
C TYR A 52 -37.47 -43.91 3.74
N SER A 53 -38.45 -44.72 3.33
CA SER A 53 -38.32 -46.18 3.33
C SER A 53 -37.53 -46.63 2.10
N ILE A 54 -36.21 -46.81 2.26
CA ILE A 54 -35.39 -47.50 1.27
C ILE A 54 -35.84 -48.98 1.27
N PRO A 55 -36.29 -49.55 0.15
CA PRO A 55 -36.64 -50.96 0.10
C PRO A 55 -35.48 -51.80 0.61
N PHE A 56 -35.72 -52.76 1.51
CA PHE A 56 -34.66 -53.57 2.13
C PHE A 56 -33.69 -54.20 1.11
N ARG A 57 -34.20 -54.53 -0.09
CA ARG A 57 -33.41 -55.03 -1.22
C ARG A 57 -32.33 -54.06 -1.74
N ASN A 58 -32.57 -52.76 -1.64
CA ASN A 58 -31.70 -51.69 -2.13
C ASN A 58 -30.84 -51.05 -1.03
N LEU A 59 -31.06 -51.44 0.23
CA LEU A 59 -30.31 -50.95 1.38
C LEU A 59 -28.78 -51.24 1.27
N PRO A 60 -28.33 -52.41 0.78
CA PRO A 60 -26.90 -52.67 0.59
C PRO A 60 -26.26 -51.72 -0.42
N ASP A 61 -26.94 -51.46 -1.53
CA ASP A 61 -26.45 -50.59 -2.61
C ASP A 61 -26.41 -49.13 -2.15
N ALA A 62 -27.45 -48.67 -1.43
CA ALA A 62 -27.48 -47.34 -0.82
C ALA A 62 -26.36 -47.15 0.22
N HIS A 63 -26.09 -48.17 1.03
CA HIS A 63 -25.00 -48.16 1.99
C HIS A 63 -23.63 -48.08 1.29
N GLN A 64 -23.42 -48.85 0.21
CA GLN A 64 -22.19 -48.77 -0.59
C GLN A 64 -21.99 -47.39 -1.22
N LEU A 65 -23.05 -46.78 -1.77
CA LEU A 65 -22.99 -45.44 -2.34
C LEU A 65 -22.61 -44.38 -1.30
N ILE A 66 -23.14 -44.47 -0.08
CA ILE A 66 -22.79 -43.55 1.01
C ILE A 66 -21.33 -43.72 1.42
N HIS A 67 -20.83 -44.96 1.52
CA HIS A 67 -19.41 -45.20 1.84
C HIS A 67 -18.48 -44.67 0.75
N GLN A 68 -18.83 -44.89 -0.52
CA GLN A 68 -18.06 -44.37 -1.64
C GLN A 68 -18.06 -42.84 -1.64
N TYR A 69 -19.22 -42.21 -1.43
CA TYR A 69 -19.31 -40.76 -1.34
C TYR A 69 -18.50 -40.18 -0.18
N ASN A 70 -18.56 -40.80 1.00
CA ASN A 70 -17.77 -40.35 2.15
C ASN A 70 -16.27 -40.49 1.88
N HIS A 71 -15.86 -41.57 1.20
CA HIS A 71 -14.47 -41.75 0.81
C HIS A 71 -14.01 -40.66 -0.16
N ASP A 72 -14.80 -40.39 -1.21
CA ASP A 72 -14.51 -39.34 -2.20
C ASP A 72 -14.49 -37.96 -1.53
N LEU A 73 -15.43 -37.68 -0.64
CA LEU A 73 -15.48 -36.44 0.13
C LEU A 73 -14.23 -36.26 0.98
N SER A 74 -13.82 -37.27 1.74
CA SER A 74 -12.59 -37.23 2.55
C SER A 74 -11.36 -37.04 1.68
N PHE A 75 -11.29 -37.70 0.52
CA PHE A 75 -10.20 -37.52 -0.43
C PHE A 75 -10.12 -36.08 -0.94
N HIS A 76 -11.25 -35.49 -1.33
CA HIS A 76 -11.30 -34.11 -1.80
C HIS A 76 -11.01 -33.09 -0.71
N ILE A 77 -11.50 -33.31 0.52
CA ILE A 77 -11.19 -32.45 1.67
C ILE A 77 -9.69 -32.42 1.94
N ASN A 78 -9.04 -33.58 2.05
CA ASN A 78 -7.60 -33.66 2.30
C ASN A 78 -6.79 -32.95 1.20
N ARG A 79 -7.16 -33.17 -0.07
CA ARG A 79 -6.49 -32.53 -1.20
C ARG A 79 -6.67 -31.00 -1.19
N ASN A 80 -7.85 -30.53 -0.78
CA ASN A 80 -8.12 -29.09 -0.65
C ASN A 80 -7.32 -28.48 0.50
N GLU A 81 -7.22 -29.16 1.64
CA GLU A 81 -6.40 -28.73 2.77
C GLU A 81 -4.92 -28.60 2.37
N GLU A 82 -4.38 -29.59 1.65
CA GLU A 82 -3.01 -29.54 1.11
C GLU A 82 -2.81 -28.36 0.14
N ALA A 83 -3.73 -28.16 -0.80
CA ALA A 83 -3.66 -27.05 -1.74
C ALA A 83 -3.72 -25.69 -1.03
N ILE A 84 -4.65 -25.52 -0.09
CA ILE A 84 -4.80 -24.29 0.71
C ILE A 84 -3.52 -24.02 1.51
N ALA A 85 -2.97 -25.04 2.18
CA ALA A 85 -1.73 -24.89 2.93
C ALA A 85 -0.56 -24.46 2.05
N PHE A 86 -0.46 -25.02 0.83
CA PHE A 86 0.53 -24.62 -0.16
C PHE A 86 0.37 -23.15 -0.57
N HIS A 87 -0.85 -22.71 -0.87
CA HIS A 87 -1.12 -21.31 -1.23
C HIS A 87 -0.80 -20.34 -0.09
N ILE A 88 -1.20 -20.66 1.14
CA ILE A 88 -0.92 -19.83 2.31
C ILE A 88 0.58 -19.69 2.52
N LYS A 89 1.33 -20.80 2.41
CA LYS A 89 2.80 -20.77 2.54
C LYS A 89 3.43 -19.88 1.47
N ARG A 90 3.03 -20.05 0.20
CA ARG A 90 3.55 -19.23 -0.92
C ARG A 90 3.23 -17.75 -0.75
N GLN A 91 2.01 -17.42 -0.34
CA GLN A 91 1.60 -16.02 -0.08
C GLN A 91 2.39 -15.40 1.07
N LYS A 92 2.65 -16.18 2.14
CA LYS A 92 3.49 -15.73 3.25
C LYS A 92 4.92 -15.42 2.79
N GLU A 93 5.54 -16.29 2.01
CA GLU A 93 6.89 -16.08 1.47
C GLU A 93 6.95 -14.83 0.57
N HIS A 94 5.96 -14.65 -0.31
CA HIS A 94 5.85 -13.44 -1.15
C HIS A 94 5.71 -12.17 -0.31
N PHE A 95 4.88 -12.21 0.73
CA PHE A 95 4.69 -11.07 1.63
C PHE A 95 5.97 -10.73 2.40
N GLU A 96 6.68 -11.73 2.93
CA GLU A 96 7.96 -11.54 3.62
C GLU A 96 9.01 -10.92 2.68
N ASN A 97 9.13 -11.42 1.45
CA ASN A 97 10.04 -10.87 0.45
C ASN A 97 9.68 -9.43 0.05
N ALA A 98 8.39 -9.14 -0.15
CA ALA A 98 7.91 -7.80 -0.45
C ALA A 98 8.21 -6.82 0.70
N SER A 99 7.98 -7.25 1.94
CA SER A 99 8.28 -6.47 3.14
C SER A 99 9.77 -6.13 3.25
N LEU A 100 10.66 -7.11 3.02
CA LEU A 100 12.11 -6.88 2.97
C LEU A 100 12.50 -5.91 1.85
N SER A 101 11.92 -6.04 0.66
CA SER A 101 12.18 -5.14 -0.46
C SER A 101 11.75 -3.70 -0.16
N ILE A 102 10.58 -3.51 0.46
CA ILE A 102 10.10 -2.19 0.89
C ILE A 102 11.03 -1.60 1.95
N HIS A 103 11.47 -2.40 2.91
CA HIS A 103 12.39 -1.93 3.94
C HIS A 103 13.73 -1.46 3.36
N ASN A 104 14.30 -2.22 2.42
CA ASN A 104 15.55 -1.87 1.74
C ASN A 104 15.37 -0.58 0.92
N LYS A 105 14.30 -0.46 0.13
CA LYS A 105 14.00 0.77 -0.64
C LYS A 105 13.82 1.99 0.26
N LYS A 106 13.17 1.82 1.42
CA LYS A 106 13.04 2.90 2.41
C LYS A 106 14.41 3.34 2.92
N SER A 107 15.28 2.40 3.27
CA SER A 107 16.64 2.71 3.74
C SER A 107 17.48 3.41 2.67
N GLU A 108 17.41 2.96 1.41
CA GLU A 108 18.06 3.62 0.27
C GLU A 108 17.55 5.05 0.07
N LEU A 109 16.24 5.26 0.15
CA LEU A 109 15.62 6.58 0.02
C LEU A 109 16.04 7.51 1.15
N GLU A 110 16.07 7.02 2.39
CA GLU A 110 16.54 7.79 3.55
C GLU A 110 18.01 8.19 3.39
N SER A 111 18.86 7.29 2.90
CA SER A 111 20.26 7.58 2.61
C SER A 111 20.42 8.62 1.50
N SER A 112 19.68 8.47 0.40
CA SER A 112 19.68 9.43 -0.72
C SER A 112 19.19 10.81 -0.28
N LEU A 113 18.12 10.86 0.52
CA LEU A 113 17.61 12.11 1.07
C LEU A 113 18.64 12.78 1.98
N ALA A 114 19.33 12.02 2.84
CA ALA A 114 20.39 12.55 3.69
C ALA A 114 21.54 13.14 2.86
N GLN A 115 21.95 12.49 1.77
CA GLN A 115 22.96 13.00 0.85
C GLN A 115 22.51 14.30 0.18
N VAL A 116 21.27 14.36 -0.31
CA VAL A 116 20.72 15.56 -0.95
C VAL A 116 20.64 16.72 0.04
N LEU A 117 20.16 16.47 1.26
CA LEU A 117 20.10 17.48 2.33
C LEU A 117 21.49 17.98 2.71
N SER A 118 22.49 17.10 2.78
CA SER A 118 23.88 17.50 2.99
C SER A 118 24.40 18.35 1.84
N GLY A 119 24.09 17.99 0.59
CA GLY A 119 24.45 18.76 -0.60
C GLY A 119 23.86 20.17 -0.57
N PHE A 120 22.58 20.31 -0.19
CA PHE A 120 21.93 21.61 -0.05
C PHE A 120 22.58 22.48 1.02
N ARG A 121 22.95 21.90 2.17
CA ARG A 121 23.65 22.64 3.23
C ARG A 121 25.02 23.13 2.78
N ASN A 122 25.79 22.26 2.13
CA ASN A 122 27.10 22.64 1.61
C ASN A 122 26.99 23.75 0.56
N LEU A 123 25.98 23.68 -0.31
CA LEU A 123 25.74 24.72 -1.31
C LEU A 123 25.30 26.05 -0.68
N ASP A 124 24.46 26.02 0.37
CA ASP A 124 24.10 27.22 1.13
C ASP A 124 25.32 27.86 1.80
N ASP A 125 26.21 27.05 2.37
CA ASP A 125 27.46 27.51 2.97
C ASP A 125 28.42 28.08 1.91
N GLU A 126 28.52 27.45 0.73
CA GLU A 126 29.30 27.97 -0.41
C GLU A 126 28.75 29.30 -0.91
N ILE A 127 27.43 29.45 -1.02
CA ILE A 127 26.79 30.72 -1.40
C ILE A 127 27.12 31.80 -0.38
N LYS A 128 26.98 31.53 0.92
CA LYS A 128 27.32 32.51 1.98
C LYS A 128 28.77 32.92 1.90
N ASN A 129 29.70 31.95 1.85
CA ASN A 129 31.13 32.22 1.76
C ASN A 129 31.50 33.03 0.51
N THR A 130 30.86 32.74 -0.62
CA THR A 130 31.08 33.49 -1.87
C THR A 130 30.52 34.91 -1.78
N THR A 131 29.35 35.07 -1.17
CA THR A 131 28.70 36.38 -0.95
C THR A 131 29.54 37.25 -0.02
N ASP A 132 30.01 36.70 1.10
CA ASP A 132 30.89 37.38 2.05
C ASP A 132 32.22 37.78 1.39
N SER A 133 32.78 36.90 0.55
CA SER A 133 34.01 37.18 -0.20
C SER A 133 33.80 38.30 -1.22
N LEU A 134 32.67 38.30 -1.94
CA LEU A 134 32.28 39.37 -2.87
C LEU A 134 32.11 40.69 -2.13
N GLU A 135 31.42 40.69 -0.98
CA GLU A 135 31.23 41.88 -0.16
C GLU A 135 32.57 42.45 0.31
N ALA A 136 33.49 41.60 0.77
CA ALA A 136 34.83 42.01 1.17
C ALA A 136 35.65 42.59 0.00
N LEU A 137 35.50 42.03 -1.21
CA LEU A 137 36.18 42.49 -2.42
C LEU A 137 35.60 43.83 -2.89
N ILE A 138 34.28 43.99 -2.84
CA ILE A 138 33.60 45.27 -3.11
C ILE A 138 34.05 46.34 -2.11
N LYS A 139 34.12 46.03 -0.82
CA LYS A 139 34.63 46.97 0.21
C LYS A 139 36.06 47.41 -0.09
N LYS A 140 36.96 46.48 -0.44
CA LYS A 140 38.34 46.82 -0.84
C LYS A 140 38.38 47.66 -2.12
N ALA A 141 37.52 47.37 -3.09
CA ALA A 141 37.42 48.15 -4.32
C ALA A 141 36.92 49.58 -4.04
N ASP A 142 35.91 49.72 -3.18
CA ASP A 142 35.39 51.01 -2.69
C ASP A 142 36.49 51.81 -1.97
N GLU A 143 37.27 51.16 -1.09
CA GLU A 143 38.42 51.78 -0.41
C GLU A 143 39.50 52.26 -1.38
N LEU A 144 39.87 51.43 -2.37
CA LEU A 144 40.85 51.79 -3.39
C LEU A 144 40.35 52.92 -4.30
N ALA A 145 39.07 52.89 -4.68
CA ALA A 145 38.46 53.94 -5.48
C ALA A 145 38.45 55.28 -4.74
N ALA A 146 38.10 55.28 -3.45
CA ALA A 146 38.12 56.48 -2.61
C ALA A 146 39.52 57.08 -2.44
N LEU A 147 40.58 56.26 -2.49
CA LEU A 147 41.98 56.73 -2.49
C LEU A 147 42.37 57.44 -3.80
N ILE A 148 41.78 57.05 -4.93
CA ILE A 148 42.07 57.62 -6.25
C ILE A 148 41.19 58.85 -6.53
N ASP A 149 39.90 58.78 -6.20
CA ASP A 149 38.93 59.86 -6.33
C ASP A 149 37.91 59.80 -5.17
N PRO A 150 37.99 60.74 -4.20
CA PRO A 150 37.13 60.75 -3.03
C PRO A 150 35.69 61.17 -3.30
N THR A 151 35.36 61.62 -4.52
CA THR A 151 33.98 62.02 -4.89
C THR A 151 33.16 60.89 -5.49
N LEU A 152 33.78 59.73 -5.74
CA LEU A 152 33.12 58.56 -6.32
C LEU A 152 32.15 57.90 -5.33
N PRO A 153 30.90 57.61 -5.72
CA PRO A 153 29.94 56.93 -4.86
C PRO A 153 30.36 55.47 -4.64
N SER A 154 30.20 54.97 -3.41
CA SER A 154 30.56 53.59 -3.07
C SER A 154 29.49 52.63 -3.59
N PHE A 155 29.91 51.45 -4.06
CA PHE A 155 29.02 50.38 -4.49
C PHE A 155 28.11 49.88 -3.37
N SER A 156 28.60 49.94 -2.13
CA SER A 156 27.86 49.66 -0.89
C SER A 156 26.72 50.65 -0.57
N LYS A 157 26.68 51.83 -1.19
CA LYS A 157 25.66 52.89 -0.98
C LYS A 157 24.65 53.01 -2.11
N ILE A 158 24.65 52.10 -3.08
CA ILE A 158 23.59 52.01 -4.09
C ILE A 158 22.36 51.38 -3.41
N ASP A 159 21.74 52.16 -2.52
CA ASP A 159 20.51 51.81 -1.80
C ASP A 159 19.38 51.48 -2.79
N ASP A 160 18.57 50.48 -2.42
CA ASP A 160 17.22 50.02 -2.77
C ASP A 160 16.30 50.83 -3.72
N SER A 161 16.65 52.07 -4.02
CA SER A 161 16.01 52.95 -5.01
C SER A 161 16.01 52.41 -6.44
N PHE A 162 16.97 51.56 -6.82
CA PHE A 162 17.03 50.99 -8.17
C PHE A 162 15.98 49.89 -8.39
N PHE A 163 15.62 49.14 -7.34
CA PHE A 163 14.61 48.08 -7.40
C PHE A 163 13.18 48.56 -7.10
N LYS A 164 13.00 49.70 -6.41
CA LYS A 164 11.68 50.30 -6.13
C LYS A 164 11.01 51.00 -7.33
N LYS A 165 11.69 51.23 -8.46
CA LYS A 165 11.13 51.89 -9.65
C LYS A 165 10.50 50.94 -10.69
N ARG A 166 10.41 49.65 -10.42
CA ARG A 166 9.69 48.68 -11.26
C ARG A 166 8.43 48.17 -10.54
N LYS A 167 7.44 49.04 -10.39
CA LYS A 167 6.04 48.69 -10.15
C LYS A 167 5.17 49.57 -11.04
#